data_AF-A0A965MTP1-F1
#
_entry.id   AF-A0A965MTP1-F1
#
_cell.length_a   1.000
_cell.length_b   1.000
_cell.length_c   1.000
_cell.angle_alpha   90.00
_cell.angle_beta   90.00
_cell.angle_gamma   90.00
#
_symmetry.space_group_name_H-M   'P 1'
#
loop_
_entity.id
_entity.type
_entity.pdbx_description
1 polymer ?
#
loop_
_entity_poly.entity_id
_entity_poly.type
_entity_poly.pdbx_seq_one_letter_code
_entity_poly.pdbx_strand_id
1 'polypeptide(L)' 'MHNLTHSGSVDAGQEITIAEAVAIAGRDRSTIIRWIGSGKLTPVRKLPGRTGTYLLDRSEVERIAGVAS' A
#
# COMPACT_ATOMS: atom_id res chain seq x y z
N MET A 1 -0.77 19.89 0.20
CA MET A 1 0.49 19.16 -0.04
C MET A 1 0.85 18.47 1.28
N HIS A 2 0.74 17.15 1.40
CA HIS A 2 1.14 16.45 2.64
C HIS A 2 2.48 15.78 2.36
N ASN A 3 3.55 16.40 2.87
CA ASN A 3 4.90 15.90 2.77
C ASN A 3 5.19 15.07 4.03
N LEU A 4 5.03 13.75 3.93
CA LEU A 4 5.44 12.82 4.98
C LEU A 4 6.87 12.36 4.67
N THR A 5 7.82 13.10 5.23
CA THR A 5 9.25 12.78 5.22
C THR A 5 9.46 11.40 5.84
N HIS A 6 9.85 10.43 5.02
CA HIS A 6 10.26 9.09 5.44
C HIS A 6 11.72 9.16 5.93
N SER A 7 11.93 9.05 7.24
CA SER A 7 13.25 8.84 7.83
C SER A 7 13.37 7.39 8.29
N GLY A 8 14.34 6.66 7.71
CA GLY A 8 14.87 5.43 8.31
C GLY A 8 15.00 4.24 7.37
N SER A 9 16.18 4.13 6.75
CA SER A 9 16.94 2.90 6.51
C SER A 9 16.35 1.75 5.67
N VAL A 10 17.06 1.47 4.56
CA VAL A 10 17.18 0.23 3.76
C VAL A 10 15.91 -0.31 3.09
N ASP A 11 15.68 0.04 1.81
CA ASP A 11 14.88 -0.58 0.72
C ASP A 11 13.77 -1.65 1.00
N ALA A 12 13.18 -1.65 2.19
CA ALA A 12 12.07 -2.48 2.65
C ALA A 12 11.34 -1.68 3.75
N GLY A 13 10.07 -1.33 3.55
CA GLY A 13 9.26 -0.69 4.59
C GLY A 13 8.72 0.71 4.28
N GLN A 14 8.58 1.10 3.01
CA GLN A 14 7.77 2.30 2.71
C GLN A 14 6.28 1.98 2.87
N GLU A 15 5.67 2.49 3.94
CA GLU A 15 4.23 2.40 4.14
C GLU A 15 3.49 3.37 3.21
N ILE A 16 2.60 2.83 2.40
CA ILE A 16 1.78 3.61 1.45
C ILE A 16 0.29 3.41 1.72
N THR A 17 -0.50 4.40 1.35
CA THR A 17 -1.96 4.32 1.40
C THR A 17 -2.53 3.50 0.23
N ILE A 18 -3.81 3.15 0.32
CA ILE A 18 -4.55 2.54 -0.79
C ILE A 18 -4.52 3.41 -2.06
N ALA A 19 -4.53 4.74 -1.92
CA ALA A 19 -4.52 5.65 -3.07
C ALA A 19 -3.17 5.61 -3.82
N GLU A 20 -2.07 5.58 -3.07
CA GLU A 20 -0.73 5.43 -3.63
C GLU A 20 -0.54 4.04 -4.24
N ALA A 21 -1.04 2.99 -3.58
CA ALA A 21 -0.99 1.62 -4.11
C ALA A 21 -1.75 1.49 -5.45
N VAL A 22 -2.89 2.17 -5.60
CA VAL A 22 -3.63 2.27 -6.88
C VAL A 22 -2.77 2.90 -7.97
N ALA A 23 -2.09 4.01 -7.65
CA ALA A 23 -1.22 4.70 -8.60
C ALA A 23 -0.02 3.84 -9.02
N ILE A 24 0.60 3.13 -8.08
CA ILE A 24 1.76 2.27 -8.33
C ILE A 24 1.37 1.00 -9.10
N ALA A 25 0.32 0.31 -8.67
CA ALA A 25 -0.10 -0.94 -9.28
C ALA A 25 -0.77 -0.74 -10.65
N GLY A 26 -1.20 0.49 -10.97
CA GLY A 26 -2.02 0.76 -12.16
C GLY A 26 -3.36 0.01 -12.14
N ARG A 27 -3.90 -0.26 -10.95
CA ARG A 27 -5.15 -1.01 -10.72
C ARG A 27 -6.16 -0.18 -9.95
N ASP A 28 -7.43 -0.52 -10.09
CA ASP A 28 -8.50 0.13 -9.35
C ASP A 28 -8.47 -0.19 -7.84
N ARG A 29 -9.11 0.68 -7.05
CA ARG A 29 -9.19 0.53 -5.59
C ARG A 29 -9.86 -0.79 -5.17
N SER A 30 -10.90 -1.22 -5.87
CA SER A 30 -11.60 -2.48 -5.56
C SER A 30 -10.69 -3.70 -5.72
N THR A 31 -9.78 -3.69 -6.70
CA THR A 31 -8.77 -4.72 -6.88
C THR A 31 -7.83 -4.79 -5.68
N ILE A 32 -7.35 -3.65 -5.18
CA ILE A 32 -6.48 -3.61 -3.99
C ILE A 32 -7.24 -4.12 -2.75
N ILE A 33 -8.49 -3.69 -2.54
CA ILE A 33 -9.33 -4.17 -1.44
C ILE A 33 -9.61 -5.67 -1.55
N ARG A 34 -9.83 -6.19 -2.77
CA ARG A 34 -10.02 -7.62 -3.02
C ARG A 34 -8.76 -8.42 -2.69
N TRP A 35 -7.57 -7.91 -3.01
CA TRP A 35 -6.32 -8.57 -2.62
C TRP A 35 -6.17 -8.63 -1.10
N ILE A 36 -6.54 -7.57 -0.39
CA ILE A 36 -6.57 -7.58 1.08
C ILE A 36 -7.59 -8.59 1.61
N GLY A 37 -8.83 -8.55 1.11
CA GLY A 37 -9.90 -9.44 1.55
C GLY A 37 -9.67 -10.92 1.23
N SER A 38 -8.88 -11.21 0.19
CA SER A 38 -8.49 -12.59 -0.19
C SER A 38 -7.20 -13.07 0.47
N GLY A 39 -6.50 -12.20 1.22
CA GLY A 39 -5.20 -12.51 1.81
C GLY A 39 -4.04 -12.50 0.82
N LYS A 40 -4.25 -12.09 -0.44
CA LYS A 40 -3.18 -11.92 -1.43
C LYS A 40 -2.23 -10.78 -1.06
N LEU A 41 -2.74 -9.71 -0.45
CA LEU A 41 -1.98 -8.55 0.01
C LEU A 41 -2.24 -8.34 1.50
N THR A 42 -1.22 -8.43 2.33
CA THR A 42 -1.36 -8.21 3.78
C THR A 42 -1.14 -6.74 4.11
N PRO A 43 -2.15 -6.03 4.66
CA PRO A 43 -1.94 -4.65 5.10
C PRO A 43 -1.06 -4.61 6.35
N VAL A 44 -0.16 -3.62 6.43
CA VAL A 44 0.74 -3.42 7.57
C VAL A 44 -0.08 -3.02 8.80
N ARG A 45 -0.97 -2.04 8.63
CA ARG A 45 -1.94 -1.63 9.65
C ARG A 45 -3.11 -0.87 9.05
N LYS A 46 -4.18 -0.70 9.83
CA LYS A 46 -5.27 0.21 9.50
C LYS A 46 -5.16 1.46 10.36
N LEU A 47 -5.25 2.64 9.76
CA LEU A 47 -5.24 3.89 10.51
C LEU A 47 -6.51 4.02 11.37
N PRO A 48 -6.42 4.59 12.59
CA PRO A 48 -7.61 4.83 13.41
C PRO A 48 -8.50 5.90 12.77
N GLY A 49 -9.82 5.71 12.86
CA GLY A 49 -10.82 6.65 12.35
C GLY A 49 -11.96 5.94 11.61
N ARG A 50 -13.09 6.64 11.47
CA ARG A 50 -14.34 6.11 10.89
C ARG A 50 -14.16 5.59 9.45
N THR A 51 -13.21 6.15 8.70
CA THR A 51 -12.85 5.72 7.34
C THR A 51 -11.38 5.29 7.22
N GLY A 52 -10.76 4.93 8.35
CA GLY A 52 -9.33 4.64 8.43
C GLY A 52 -8.85 3.75 7.29
N THR A 53 -7.92 4.27 6.48
CA THR A 53 -7.35 3.52 5.34
C THR A 53 -6.39 2.45 5.83
N TYR A 54 -6.20 1.41 5.02
CA TYR A 54 -5.06 0.51 5.18
C TYR A 54 -3.77 1.22 4.75
N LEU A 55 -2.72 0.96 5.51
CA LEU A 55 -1.33 1.14 5.12
C LEU A 55 -0.79 -0.18 4.61
N LEU A 56 -0.06 -0.12 3.51
CA LEU A 56 0.47 -1.25 2.76
C LEU A 56 1.97 -1.11 2.63
N ASP A 57 2.68 -2.23 2.53
CA ASP A 57 4.08 -2.21 2.14
C ASP A 57 4.18 -1.99 0.63
N ARG A 58 4.92 -0.96 0.22
CA ARG A 58 5.09 -0.60 -1.18
C ARG A 58 5.68 -1.75 -2.00
N SER A 59 6.74 -2.38 -1.51
CA SER A 59 7.46 -3.42 -2.24
C SER A 59 6.58 -4.64 -2.45
N GLU A 60 5.74 -5.00 -1.49
CA GLU A 60 4.74 -6.06 -1.64
C GLU A 60 3.68 -5.72 -2.70
N VAL A 61 3.21 -4.47 -2.74
CA VAL A 61 2.29 -4.00 -3.79
C VAL A 61 2.93 -4.13 -5.17
N GLU A 62 4.19 -3.69 -5.32
CA GLU A 62 4.93 -3.77 -6.59
C GLU A 62 5.14 -5.21 -7.03
N ARG A 63 5.52 -6.11 -6.09
CA ARG A 63 5.65 -7.56 -6.35
C ARG A 63 4.34 -8.18 -6.83
N ILE A 64 3.24 -7.95 -6.11
CA ILE A 64 1.93 -8.54 -6.44
C ILE A 64 1.38 -8.02 -7.77
N ALA A 65 1.64 -6.74 -8.08
CA ALA A 65 1.24 -6.11 -9.33
C ALA A 65 2.14 -6.49 -10.51
N GLY A 66 3.32 -7.07 -10.26
CA GLY A 66 4.29 -7.41 -11.29
C GLY A 66 4.96 -6.18 -11.90
N VAL A 67 5.07 -5.09 -11.13
CA VAL A 67 5.71 -3.83 -11.54
C VAL A 67 7.05 -3.60 -10.82
N ALA A 68 7.58 -4.64 -10.15
CA ALA A 68 8.90 -4.60 -9.52
C ALA A 68 9.95 -4.17 -10.56
N SER A 69 10.69 -3.11 -10.24
CA SER A 69 11.83 -2.62 -11.04
C SER A 69 13.03 -3.55 -10.94
#